data_AF-A0A7Y0JH04-F1
#
_entry.id   AF-A0A7Y0JH04-F1
#
_cell.length_a   1.000
_cell.length_b   1.000
_cell.length_c   1.000
_cell.angle_alpha   90.00
_cell.angle_beta   90.00
_cell.angle_gamma   90.00
#
_symmetry.space_group_name_H-M   'P 1'
#
loop_
_entity.id
_entity.type
_entity.pdbx_description
1 polymer ?
#
loop_
_entity_poly.entity_id
_entity_poly.type
_entity_poly.pdbx_seq_one_letter_code
_entity_poly.pdbx_strand_id
1 'polypeptide(L)'
;MSPELLEEVRGVPGEAYARIVEGVDAADRLDLEGTYAGLAVLMEAEHFAVNPITSGVPYPDDVARWGALEQSRSLTVAQVGEAAAALRNVPFEKLARHRYFLAAKEQRPRPYDEDALDSHLDELGRFYPGLVEFFGTAARNGQCTIFWTA
;
A
#
# COMPACT_ATOMS: atom_id res chain seq x y z
N MET A 1 5.63 1.15 12.36
CA MET A 1 6.01 2.24 13.29
C MET A 1 5.07 2.28 14.48
N SER A 2 5.49 2.67 15.69
CA SER A 2 4.53 2.85 16.80
C SER A 2 3.65 4.10 16.58
N PRO A 3 2.46 4.18 17.20
CA PRO A 3 1.61 5.37 17.13
C PRO A 3 2.31 6.64 17.65
N GLU A 4 3.11 6.52 18.71
CA GLU A 4 3.80 7.65 19.34
C GLU A 4 4.86 8.25 18.40
N LEU A 5 5.65 7.39 17.75
CA LEU A 5 6.65 7.83 16.79
C LEU A 5 5.99 8.44 15.54
N LEU A 6 4.83 7.91 15.12
CA LEU A 6 4.06 8.50 14.02
C LEU A 6 3.64 9.93 14.37
N GLU A 7 3.13 10.17 15.57
CA GLU A 7 2.69 11.52 15.97
C GLU A 7 3.87 12.46 16.28
N GLU A 8 4.99 11.94 16.78
CA GLU A 8 6.23 12.73 16.91
C GLU A 8 6.70 13.26 15.56
N VAL A 9 6.75 12.39 14.55
CA VAL A 9 7.16 12.76 13.19
C VAL A 9 6.14 13.73 12.56
N ARG A 10 4.83 13.54 12.84
CA ARG A 10 3.78 14.47 12.41
C ARG A 10 3.97 15.88 12.97
N GLY A 11 4.55 16.03 14.16
CA GLY A 11 4.81 17.33 14.79
C GLY A 11 5.87 18.18 14.09
N VAL A 12 6.64 17.60 13.16
CA VAL A 12 7.70 18.28 12.39
C VAL A 12 7.54 18.00 10.89
N PRO A 13 6.46 18.47 10.25
CA PRO A 13 6.06 18.03 8.91
C PRO A 13 7.12 18.30 7.83
N GLY A 14 7.90 19.39 7.95
CA GLY A 14 8.99 19.71 7.02
C GLY A 14 10.17 18.74 7.06
N GLU A 15 10.30 17.93 8.12
CA GLU A 15 11.38 16.94 8.30
C GLU A 15 10.86 15.50 8.23
N ALA A 16 9.55 15.30 8.09
CA ALA A 16 8.92 14.01 8.30
C ALA A 16 9.41 12.92 7.32
N TYR A 17 9.59 13.26 6.03
CA TYR A 17 10.15 12.34 5.05
C TYR A 17 11.56 11.87 5.43
N ALA A 18 12.47 12.81 5.73
CA ALA A 18 13.85 12.50 6.10
C ALA A 18 13.89 11.64 7.38
N ARG A 19 13.13 12.01 8.41
CA ARG A 19 13.02 11.25 9.66
C ARG A 19 12.56 9.80 9.44
N ILE A 20 11.63 9.56 8.51
CA ILE A 20 11.18 8.20 8.20
C ILE A 20 12.24 7.44 7.40
N VAL A 21 12.79 8.06 6.36
CA VAL A 21 13.76 7.41 5.46
C VAL A 21 15.12 7.19 6.11
N GLU A 22 15.48 7.95 7.13
CA GLU A 22 16.71 7.78 7.90
C GLU A 22 16.49 7.00 9.20
N GLY A 23 15.31 7.13 9.82
CA GLY A 23 15.04 6.63 11.17
C GLY A 23 14.32 5.28 11.26
N VAL A 24 13.74 4.76 10.18
CA VAL A 24 13.09 3.43 10.16
C VAL A 24 14.05 2.37 9.60
N ASP A 25 14.20 1.23 10.25
CA ASP A 25 15.09 0.18 9.74
C ASP A 25 14.60 -0.37 8.38
N ALA A 26 15.52 -0.81 7.54
CA ALA A 26 15.16 -1.42 6.25
C ALA A 26 14.27 -2.67 6.42
N ALA A 27 14.38 -3.36 7.57
CA ALA A 27 13.54 -4.50 7.92
C ALA A 27 12.07 -4.12 8.18
N ASP A 28 11.80 -2.85 8.50
CA ASP A 28 10.46 -2.30 8.75
C ASP A 28 9.89 -1.60 7.50
N ARG A 29 10.46 -1.87 6.31
CA ARG A 29 10.02 -1.33 5.03
C ARG A 29 9.69 -2.44 4.06
N LEU A 30 8.69 -2.18 3.23
CA LEU A 30 8.36 -3.01 2.07
C LEU A 30 8.40 -2.12 0.83
N ASP A 31 9.29 -2.45 -0.11
CA ASP A 31 9.28 -1.87 -1.44
C ASP A 31 8.38 -2.74 -2.35
N LEU A 32 7.53 -2.08 -3.13
CA LEU A 32 6.62 -2.72 -4.08
C LEU A 32 7.10 -2.55 -5.53
N GLU A 33 8.28 -1.99 -5.80
CA GLU A 33 8.88 -1.81 -7.15
C GLU A 33 7.91 -1.22 -8.19
N GLY A 34 7.03 -0.30 -7.78
CA GLY A 34 6.02 0.31 -8.67
C GLY A 34 4.75 -0.53 -8.91
N THR A 35 4.66 -1.74 -8.38
CA THR A 35 3.46 -2.61 -8.47
C THR A 35 2.29 -2.16 -7.60
N TYR A 36 2.52 -1.17 -6.73
CA TYR A 36 1.51 -0.67 -5.80
C TYR A 36 0.22 -0.21 -6.50
N ALA A 37 0.33 0.42 -7.68
CA ALA A 37 -0.85 0.95 -8.38
C ALA A 37 -1.80 -0.19 -8.83
N GLY A 38 -1.23 -1.26 -9.39
CA GLY A 38 -2.00 -2.43 -9.79
C GLY A 38 -2.63 -3.15 -8.59
N LEU A 39 -1.87 -3.35 -7.51
CA LEU A 39 -2.38 -3.95 -6.27
C LEU A 39 -3.52 -3.11 -5.66
N ALA A 40 -3.37 -1.79 -5.62
CA ALA A 40 -4.39 -0.89 -5.10
C ALA A 40 -5.72 -1.02 -5.87
N VAL A 41 -5.63 -1.07 -7.20
CA VAL A 41 -6.79 -1.22 -8.10
C VAL A 41 -7.49 -2.56 -7.90
N LEU A 42 -6.74 -3.66 -7.77
CA LEU A 42 -7.32 -4.98 -7.52
C LEU A 42 -8.00 -5.07 -6.15
N MET A 43 -7.41 -4.48 -5.10
CA MET A 43 -8.02 -4.43 -3.76
C MET A 43 -9.27 -3.55 -3.71
N GLU A 44 -9.31 -2.45 -4.48
CA GLU A 44 -10.51 -1.64 -4.66
C GLU A 44 -11.64 -2.46 -5.33
N ALA A 45 -11.31 -3.20 -6.39
CA ALA A 45 -12.26 -4.08 -7.09
C ALA A 45 -12.79 -5.21 -6.20
N GLU A 46 -11.96 -5.74 -5.29
CA GLU A 46 -12.35 -6.72 -4.28
C GLU A 46 -13.00 -6.08 -3.04
N HIS A 47 -13.25 -4.77 -3.07
CA HIS A 47 -13.96 -4.03 -2.02
C HIS A 47 -13.31 -4.13 -0.62
N PHE A 48 -11.99 -4.02 -0.57
CA PHE A 48 -11.28 -3.88 0.71
C PHE A 48 -11.81 -2.66 1.45
N ALA A 49 -12.32 -2.86 2.68
CA ALA A 49 -12.79 -1.76 3.52
C ALA A 49 -11.64 -0.78 3.86
N VAL A 50 -10.45 -1.34 4.12
CA VAL A 50 -9.20 -0.59 4.23
C VAL A 50 -8.24 -1.13 3.18
N ASN A 51 -7.96 -0.32 2.18
CA ASN A 51 -6.92 -0.56 1.19
C ASN A 51 -5.57 -0.08 1.75
N PRO A 52 -4.57 -0.99 1.92
CA PRO A 52 -3.22 -0.68 2.40
C PRO A 52 -2.54 0.54 1.77
N ILE A 53 -2.90 0.85 0.52
CA ILE A 53 -2.20 1.82 -0.33
C ILE A 53 -2.99 3.14 -0.41
N THR A 54 -4.31 3.07 -0.53
CA THR A 54 -5.14 4.27 -0.81
C THR A 54 -5.99 4.74 0.37
N SER A 55 -6.21 3.93 1.39
CA SER A 55 -6.97 4.32 2.58
C SER A 55 -6.13 5.17 3.56
N GLY A 56 -6.73 5.52 4.70
CA GLY A 56 -6.06 6.31 5.74
C GLY A 56 -6.22 7.81 5.59
N VAL A 57 -5.31 8.55 6.22
CA VAL A 57 -5.25 10.01 6.15
C VAL A 57 -3.92 10.46 5.52
N PRO A 58 -3.90 11.59 4.80
CA PRO A 58 -2.66 12.18 4.34
C PRO A 58 -1.65 12.34 5.48
N TYR A 59 -0.38 12.09 5.14
CA TYR A 59 0.69 12.09 6.12
C TYR A 59 1.89 12.90 5.59
N PRO A 60 2.46 13.82 6.38
CA PRO A 60 2.17 14.09 7.80
C PRO A 60 0.88 14.91 7.96
N ASP A 61 0.51 15.69 6.96
CA ASP A 61 -0.71 16.47 6.87
C ASP A 61 -1.10 16.68 5.39
N ASP A 62 -2.20 17.40 5.13
CA ASP A 62 -2.73 17.63 3.79
C ASP A 62 -1.82 18.48 2.88
N VAL A 63 -0.90 19.27 3.46
CA VAL A 63 -0.06 20.25 2.77
C VAL A 63 1.36 19.74 2.56
N ALA A 64 1.92 19.06 3.55
CA ALA A 64 3.31 18.60 3.58
C ALA A 64 3.47 17.11 3.21
N ARG A 65 2.40 16.44 2.79
CA ARG A 65 2.47 15.08 2.24
C ARG A 65 3.38 15.04 1.02
N TRP A 66 4.09 13.94 0.85
CA TRP A 66 5.13 13.77 -0.15
C TRP A 66 4.85 12.57 -1.07
N GLY A 67 5.81 12.34 -1.95
CA GLY A 67 5.80 11.30 -2.96
C GLY A 67 5.21 11.76 -4.30
N ALA A 68 5.28 10.89 -5.29
CA ALA A 68 4.68 11.16 -6.60
C ALA A 68 3.20 11.51 -6.43
N LEU A 69 2.82 12.69 -6.93
CA LEU A 69 1.47 13.26 -6.80
C LEU A 69 1.01 13.49 -5.34
N GLU A 70 1.94 13.66 -4.39
CA GLU A 70 1.63 14.02 -3.00
C GLU A 70 0.71 13.00 -2.30
N GLN A 71 1.03 11.71 -2.41
CA GLN A 71 0.13 10.61 -2.03
C GLN A 71 0.47 9.91 -0.72
N SER A 72 1.44 10.41 0.07
CA SER A 72 1.77 9.74 1.32
C SER A 72 0.60 9.71 2.30
N ARG A 73 0.32 8.53 2.85
CA ARG A 73 -0.86 8.23 3.67
C ARG A 73 -0.48 7.36 4.85
N SER A 74 -1.10 7.62 5.99
CA SER A 74 -0.92 6.82 7.21
C SER A 74 -2.19 6.04 7.53
N LEU A 75 -2.00 4.80 7.98
CA LEU A 75 -3.04 3.97 8.58
C LEU A 75 -2.83 3.88 10.08
N THR A 76 -3.92 4.02 10.82
CA THR A 76 -3.96 3.77 12.27
C THR A 76 -3.80 2.27 12.58
N VAL A 77 -3.48 1.93 13.82
CA VAL A 77 -3.38 0.52 14.27
C VAL A 77 -4.65 -0.30 13.96
N ALA A 78 -5.83 0.29 14.16
CA ALA A 78 -7.10 -0.37 13.86
C ALA A 78 -7.22 -0.69 12.36
N GLN A 79 -6.93 0.30 11.51
CA GLN A 79 -6.93 0.15 10.05
C GLN A 79 -5.90 -0.87 9.57
N VAL A 80 -4.70 -0.88 10.17
CA VAL A 80 -3.67 -1.90 9.88
C VAL A 80 -4.19 -3.29 10.23
N GLY A 81 -4.88 -3.46 11.35
CA GLY A 81 -5.52 -4.72 11.73
C GLY A 81 -6.60 -5.17 10.73
N GLU A 82 -7.45 -4.25 10.26
CA GLU A 82 -8.48 -4.53 9.25
C GLU A 82 -7.86 -4.93 7.90
N ALA A 83 -6.86 -4.16 7.44
CA ALA A 83 -6.12 -4.45 6.22
C ALA A 83 -5.41 -5.81 6.29
N ALA A 84 -4.72 -6.10 7.40
CA ALA A 84 -4.05 -7.39 7.61
C ALA A 84 -5.04 -8.57 7.60
N ALA A 85 -6.21 -8.40 8.21
CA ALA A 85 -7.25 -9.42 8.19
C ALA A 85 -7.79 -9.66 6.78
N ALA A 86 -8.02 -8.60 6.00
CA ALA A 86 -8.45 -8.70 4.61
C ALA A 86 -7.39 -9.40 3.74
N LEU A 87 -6.13 -8.94 3.80
CA LEU A 87 -4.99 -9.52 3.08
C LEU A 87 -4.79 -11.01 3.39
N ARG A 88 -4.93 -11.42 4.65
CA ARG A 88 -4.81 -12.84 5.03
C ARG A 88 -5.95 -13.71 4.48
N ASN A 89 -7.15 -13.17 4.39
CA ASN A 89 -8.36 -13.92 4.02
C ASN A 89 -8.64 -13.91 2.51
N VAL A 90 -8.00 -13.00 1.76
CA VAL A 90 -8.17 -12.85 0.31
C VAL A 90 -6.88 -13.30 -0.36
N PRO A 91 -6.82 -14.50 -0.95
CA PRO A 91 -5.64 -14.92 -1.69
C PRO A 91 -5.50 -14.13 -3.00
N PHE A 92 -4.28 -14.01 -3.54
CA PHE A 92 -4.02 -13.21 -4.73
C PHE A 92 -4.82 -13.68 -5.94
N GLU A 93 -5.07 -14.98 -6.08
CA GLU A 93 -5.88 -15.55 -7.16
C GLU A 93 -7.32 -15.03 -7.15
N LYS A 94 -7.82 -14.59 -5.99
CA LYS A 94 -9.12 -13.93 -5.90
C LYS A 94 -9.04 -12.49 -6.43
N LEU A 95 -7.98 -11.75 -6.08
CA LEU A 95 -7.71 -10.41 -6.62
C LEU A 95 -7.52 -10.45 -8.14
N ALA A 96 -6.75 -11.40 -8.65
CA ALA A 96 -6.43 -11.54 -10.08
C ALA A 96 -7.66 -11.76 -10.98
N ARG A 97 -8.80 -12.21 -10.42
CA ARG A 97 -10.08 -12.30 -11.16
C ARG A 97 -10.57 -10.93 -11.63
N HIS A 98 -10.11 -9.84 -11.00
CA HIS A 98 -10.43 -8.46 -11.38
C HIS A 98 -9.49 -7.89 -12.45
N ARG A 99 -8.75 -8.72 -13.19
CA ARG A 99 -7.80 -8.30 -14.25
C ARG A 99 -8.37 -7.31 -15.27
N TYR A 100 -9.66 -7.41 -15.61
CA TYR A 100 -10.28 -6.47 -16.55
C TYR A 100 -10.57 -5.10 -15.93
N PHE A 101 -10.74 -5.02 -14.61
CA PHE A 101 -10.82 -3.75 -13.89
C PHE A 101 -9.46 -3.05 -13.89
N LEU A 102 -8.39 -3.81 -13.68
CA LEU A 102 -7.00 -3.34 -13.80
C LEU A 102 -6.73 -2.77 -15.20
N ALA A 103 -7.03 -3.54 -16.25
CA ALA A 103 -6.82 -3.10 -17.63
C ALA A 103 -7.62 -1.83 -17.99
N ALA A 104 -8.82 -1.66 -17.44
CA ALA A 104 -9.64 -0.47 -17.65
C ALA A 104 -9.08 0.77 -16.95
N LYS A 105 -8.62 0.63 -15.70
CA LYS A 105 -8.05 1.74 -14.91
C LYS A 105 -6.72 2.23 -15.45
N GLU A 106 -5.91 1.32 -16.01
CA GLU A 106 -4.63 1.67 -16.64
C GLU A 106 -4.77 2.24 -18.07
N GLN A 107 -6.01 2.43 -18.55
CA GLN A 107 -6.28 2.99 -19.88
C GLN A 107 -5.56 2.26 -21.02
N ARG A 108 -5.27 0.95 -20.84
CA ARG A 108 -4.64 0.16 -21.90
C ARG A 108 -5.61 0.05 -23.09
N PRO A 109 -5.19 0.42 -24.32
CA PRO A 109 -6.07 0.41 -25.48
C PRO A 109 -6.53 -1.02 -25.83
N ARG A 110 -7.75 -1.16 -26.34
CA ARG A 110 -8.28 -2.43 -26.85
C ARG A 110 -7.87 -2.67 -28.31
N PRO A 111 -7.69 -3.94 -28.73
CA PRO A 111 -7.75 -5.17 -27.94
C PRO A 111 -6.57 -5.29 -26.97
N TYR A 112 -6.81 -5.81 -25.76
CA TYR A 112 -5.76 -6.00 -24.76
C TYR A 112 -4.80 -7.08 -25.23
N ASP A 113 -3.51 -6.84 -25.02
CA ASP A 113 -2.51 -7.90 -25.02
C ASP A 113 -2.71 -8.75 -23.75
N GLU A 114 -3.31 -9.93 -23.90
CA GLU A 114 -3.60 -10.83 -22.78
C GLU A 114 -2.32 -11.35 -22.12
N ASP A 115 -1.26 -11.56 -22.90
CA ASP A 115 0.04 -12.04 -22.40
C ASP A 115 0.71 -10.94 -21.55
N ALA A 116 0.61 -9.67 -21.96
CA ALA A 116 1.10 -8.55 -21.18
C ALA A 116 0.29 -8.31 -19.90
N LEU A 117 -1.01 -8.61 -19.91
CA LEU A 117 -1.85 -8.53 -18.70
C LEU A 117 -1.51 -9.67 -17.74
N ASP A 118 -1.30 -10.88 -18.24
CA ASP A 118 -0.96 -12.04 -17.41
C ASP A 118 0.45 -11.90 -16.82
N SER A 119 1.42 -11.45 -17.61
CA SER A 119 2.77 -11.12 -17.11
C SER A 119 2.74 -10.07 -16.01
N HIS A 120 1.86 -9.07 -16.14
CA HIS A 120 1.70 -8.04 -15.11
C HIS A 120 1.04 -8.61 -13.85
N LEU A 121 0.03 -9.47 -13.97
CA LEU A 121 -0.58 -10.15 -12.82
C LEU A 121 0.43 -11.06 -12.08
N ASP A 122 1.28 -11.77 -12.80
CA ASP A 122 2.35 -12.59 -12.22
C ASP A 122 3.32 -11.72 -11.40
N GLU A 123 3.67 -10.55 -11.92
CA GLU A 123 4.49 -9.58 -11.21
C GLU A 123 3.81 -9.07 -9.92
N LEU A 124 2.53 -8.66 -9.99
CA LEU A 124 1.77 -8.26 -8.80
C LEU A 124 1.69 -9.40 -7.76
N GLY A 125 1.49 -10.63 -8.23
CA GLY A 125 1.40 -11.84 -7.41
C GLY A 125 2.70 -12.15 -6.67
N ARG A 126 3.86 -11.80 -7.24
CA ARG A 126 5.17 -11.95 -6.60
C ARG A 126 5.34 -11.08 -5.35
N PHE A 127 4.77 -9.86 -5.34
CA PHE A 127 4.88 -8.94 -4.20
C PHE A 127 3.78 -9.12 -3.15
N TYR A 128 2.63 -9.69 -3.55
CA TYR A 128 1.49 -9.83 -2.66
C TYR A 128 1.80 -10.55 -1.33
N PRO A 129 2.55 -11.68 -1.29
CA PRO A 129 2.91 -12.33 -0.04
C PRO A 129 3.71 -11.43 0.91
N GLY A 130 4.63 -10.62 0.38
CA GLY A 130 5.40 -9.66 1.18
C GLY A 130 4.50 -8.60 1.82
N LEU A 131 3.48 -8.13 1.09
CA LEU A 131 2.47 -7.21 1.64
C LEU A 131 1.64 -7.86 2.75
N VAL A 132 1.21 -9.12 2.56
CA VAL A 132 0.47 -9.89 3.57
C VAL A 132 1.32 -10.05 4.84
N GLU A 133 2.60 -10.41 4.71
CA GLU A 133 3.52 -10.58 5.84
C GLU A 133 3.78 -9.26 6.57
N PHE A 134 4.05 -8.19 5.81
CA PHE A 134 4.32 -6.86 6.35
C PHE A 134 3.15 -6.36 7.22
N PHE A 135 1.93 -6.39 6.67
CA PHE A 135 0.73 -5.98 7.42
C PHE A 135 0.40 -6.94 8.57
N GLY A 136 0.62 -8.25 8.39
CA GLY A 136 0.44 -9.24 9.46
C GLY A 136 1.38 -9.01 10.64
N THR A 137 2.62 -8.60 10.39
CA THR A 137 3.59 -8.26 11.44
C THR A 137 3.27 -6.92 12.09
N ALA A 138 2.96 -5.89 11.30
CA ALA A 138 2.57 -4.59 11.83
C ALA A 138 1.34 -4.69 12.74
N ALA A 139 0.32 -5.45 12.34
CA ALA A 139 -0.89 -5.68 13.13
C ALA A 139 -0.60 -6.40 14.46
N ARG A 140 0.24 -7.45 14.44
CA ARG A 140 0.63 -8.17 15.67
C ARG A 140 1.40 -7.27 16.65
N ASN A 141 2.20 -6.35 16.13
CA ASN A 141 3.02 -5.45 16.92
C ASN A 141 2.26 -4.16 17.33
N GLY A 142 0.99 -4.01 16.98
CA GLY A 142 0.21 -2.81 17.29
C GLY A 142 0.75 -1.55 16.62
N GLN A 143 1.26 -1.69 15.39
CA GLN A 143 1.94 -0.62 14.66
C GLN A 143 1.01 0.08 13.65
N CYS A 144 1.31 1.35 13.40
CA CYS A 144 0.83 2.12 12.26
C CYS A 144 1.73 1.87 11.03
N THR A 145 1.18 2.13 9.84
CA THR A 145 1.91 2.10 8.57
C THR A 145 1.82 3.43 7.86
N ILE A 146 2.82 3.72 7.03
CA ILE A 146 2.82 4.86 6.11
C ILE A 146 3.09 4.29 4.72
N PHE A 147 2.23 4.62 3.78
CA PHE A 147 2.47 4.43 2.36
C PHE A 147 3.02 5.73 1.79
N TRP A 148 4.02 5.65 0.91
CA TRP A 148 4.44 6.76 0.06
C TRP A 148 5.01 6.21 -1.25
N THR A 149 5.03 7.06 -2.26
CA THR A 149 5.68 6.79 -3.55
C THR A 149 6.95 7.63 -3.65
N ALA A 150 7.99 7.14 -4.31
CA ALA A 150 9.20 7.92 -4.60
C ALA A 150 9.20 8.35 -6.07
#